data_AF-A0A4Q1RR02-F1
#
_entry.id   AF-A0A4Q1RR02-F1
#
_cell.length_a   1.000
_cell.length_b   1.000
_cell.length_c   1.000
_cell.angle_alpha   90.00
_cell.angle_beta   90.00
_cell.angle_gamma   90.00
#
_symmetry.space_group_name_H-M   'P 1'
#
loop_
_entity.id
_entity.type
_entity.pdbx_description
1 polymer ?
#
loop_
_entity_poly.entity_id
_entity_poly.type
_entity_poly.pdbx_seq_one_letter_code
_entity_poly.pdbx_strand_id
1 'polypeptide(L)'
;MTLIDQIINHPMYSILDKTKESLENIENDEDFTTSLDEYSIQTLNRVRAVLSCLEVHINSIDPLLLRKALQDQINAELNNINNQLFNFNVTFRDHNHLNTLNQRLDNILLFTSQLVNIVNEESIETIRETVTSFRKSVGQQKSFLERQQEEFLEKSSSIYDQIEDFKQKIEDYESKLNLELQKIQDKYNELHQNFITSQESRSQQFLELKENFIEEFDEITEDLNNKTQEIISSFREKFDSITEELTSTYESFLEETKQKLADYDSMLESHKKSVEELVGIISTSSISGHFKEVADYKRKAAFWWQIGTIGSFLVTIAYGFYAFIWNNHEIDWPGLIARFIVTVALGSLTAYTAKQAAYNEAEERKNRKMEVELKTLNPYLASFSPEDQIKLKQQLFPHIFGKEEVAVSQETTPTSNANSDLVNVPLNTNLVTQAIQVLIDAAKNTKTQ
;
A
#
# COMPACT_ATOMS: atom_id res chain seq x y z
N MET A 1 91.02 -2.85 -111.84
CA MET A 1 89.86 -1.92 -111.90
C MET A 1 90.43 -0.54 -112.12
N THR A 2 90.05 0.15 -113.20
CA THR A 2 90.60 1.48 -113.48
C THR A 2 90.08 2.49 -112.46
N LEU A 3 90.78 3.61 -112.27
CA LEU A 3 90.32 4.69 -111.39
C LEU A 3 88.90 5.16 -111.77
N ILE A 4 88.60 5.16 -113.07
CA ILE A 4 87.30 5.54 -113.64
C ILE A 4 86.21 4.54 -113.24
N ASP A 5 86.49 3.23 -113.33
CA ASP A 5 85.52 2.19 -112.94
C ASP A 5 85.14 2.26 -111.46
N GLN A 6 86.08 2.68 -110.60
CA GLN A 6 85.86 2.83 -109.15
C GLN A 6 84.99 4.04 -108.78
N ILE A 7 85.01 5.09 -109.61
CA ILE A 7 84.26 6.33 -109.38
C ILE A 7 82.82 6.20 -109.93
N ILE A 8 82.66 5.54 -111.07
CA ILE A 8 81.35 5.33 -111.71
C ILE A 8 80.53 4.29 -110.94
N ASN A 9 81.13 3.18 -110.52
CA ASN A 9 80.43 2.11 -109.79
C ASN A 9 80.54 2.26 -108.27
N HIS A 10 80.66 3.48 -107.78
CA HIS A 10 80.83 3.73 -106.35
C HIS A 10 79.55 3.34 -105.58
N PRO A 11 79.65 2.67 -104.41
CA PRO A 11 78.47 2.23 -103.63
C PRO A 11 77.57 3.37 -103.14
N MET A 12 78.08 4.62 -103.17
CA MET A 12 77.33 5.84 -102.84
C MET A 12 76.02 5.97 -103.62
N TYR A 13 76.02 5.67 -104.93
CA TYR A 13 74.80 5.79 -105.75
C TYR A 13 73.71 4.82 -105.25
N SER A 14 74.08 3.56 -105.02
CA SER A 14 73.14 2.55 -104.52
C SER A 14 72.62 2.87 -103.11
N ILE A 15 73.46 3.44 -102.22
CA ILE A 15 72.97 3.82 -100.88
C ILE A 15 72.07 5.06 -100.95
N LEU A 16 72.33 6.00 -101.87
CA LEU A 16 71.46 7.16 -102.08
C LEU A 16 70.05 6.71 -102.48
N ASP A 17 69.95 5.81 -103.46
CA ASP A 17 68.67 5.24 -103.90
C ASP A 17 67.94 4.55 -102.74
N LYS A 18 68.63 3.71 -101.96
CA LYS A 18 68.07 3.06 -100.76
C LYS A 18 67.60 4.04 -99.68
N THR A 19 68.33 5.14 -99.53
CA THR A 19 67.98 6.19 -98.55
C THR A 19 66.71 6.90 -98.98
N LYS A 20 66.54 7.15 -100.28
CA LYS A 20 65.33 7.74 -100.85
C LYS A 20 64.13 6.79 -100.75
N GLU A 21 64.31 5.50 -101.04
CA GLU A 21 63.27 4.49 -100.83
C GLU A 21 62.83 4.42 -99.36
N SER A 22 63.79 4.49 -98.42
CA SER A 22 63.49 4.54 -96.99
C SER A 22 62.71 5.80 -96.61
N LEU A 23 63.01 6.94 -97.23
CA LEU A 23 62.26 8.18 -97.04
C LEU A 23 60.84 8.08 -97.59
N GLU A 24 60.66 7.56 -98.82
CA GLU A 24 59.35 7.35 -99.43
C GLU A 24 58.47 6.43 -98.59
N ASN A 25 59.04 5.38 -97.99
CA ASN A 25 58.31 4.49 -97.08
C ASN A 25 57.75 5.22 -95.85
N ILE A 26 58.48 6.20 -95.30
CA ILE A 26 58.01 7.03 -94.18
C ILE A 26 56.90 7.96 -94.65
N GLU A 27 57.07 8.57 -95.82
CA GLU A 27 56.12 9.55 -96.38
C GLU A 27 54.79 8.91 -96.79
N ASN A 28 54.78 7.63 -97.15
CA ASN A 28 53.59 6.86 -97.50
C ASN A 28 52.84 6.31 -96.27
N ASP A 29 53.41 6.39 -95.06
CA ASP A 29 52.74 6.01 -93.81
C ASP A 29 51.93 7.20 -93.27
N GLU A 30 50.66 7.30 -93.68
CA GLU A 30 49.74 8.39 -93.31
C GLU A 30 49.47 8.47 -91.80
N ASP A 31 49.38 7.31 -91.14
CA ASP A 31 49.15 7.21 -89.69
C ASP A 31 50.36 7.74 -88.91
N PHE A 32 51.57 7.38 -89.36
CA PHE A 32 52.80 7.86 -88.75
C PHE A 32 52.99 9.36 -88.97
N THR A 33 52.88 9.83 -90.22
CA THR A 33 53.12 11.24 -90.58
C THR A 33 52.14 12.22 -89.93
N THR A 34 50.88 11.82 -89.71
CA THR A 34 49.88 12.63 -88.98
C THR A 34 50.19 12.76 -87.48
N SER A 35 50.92 11.80 -86.91
CA SER A 35 51.28 11.78 -85.49
C SER A 35 52.51 12.63 -85.13
N LEU A 36 53.23 13.14 -86.14
CA LEU A 36 54.45 13.90 -85.95
C LEU A 36 54.19 15.33 -85.46
N ASP A 37 55.04 15.81 -84.56
CA ASP A 37 55.07 17.21 -84.16
C ASP A 37 55.74 18.09 -85.21
N GLU A 38 55.59 19.42 -85.06
CA GLU A 38 56.06 20.39 -86.04
C GLU A 38 57.56 20.26 -86.36
N TYR A 39 58.40 20.04 -85.35
CA TYR A 39 59.85 19.92 -85.53
C TYR A 39 60.25 18.65 -86.30
N SER A 40 59.53 17.55 -86.08
CA SER A 40 59.70 16.29 -86.80
C SER A 40 59.31 16.41 -88.26
N ILE A 41 58.19 17.08 -88.56
CA ILE A 41 57.75 17.35 -89.94
C ILE A 41 58.76 18.24 -90.67
N GLN A 42 59.30 19.28 -90.01
CA GLN A 42 60.35 20.12 -90.59
C GLN A 42 61.61 19.31 -90.91
N THR A 43 62.03 18.43 -90.00
CA THR A 43 63.22 17.59 -90.20
C THR A 43 63.02 16.58 -91.34
N LEU A 44 61.85 15.95 -91.45
CA LEU A 44 61.51 15.03 -92.56
C LEU A 44 61.59 15.75 -93.91
N ASN A 45 60.97 16.93 -94.02
CA ASN A 45 61.01 17.74 -95.24
C ASN A 45 62.44 18.17 -95.58
N ARG A 46 63.27 18.44 -94.58
CA ARG A 46 64.68 18.77 -94.76
C ARG A 46 65.48 17.58 -95.29
N VAL A 47 65.25 16.37 -94.79
CA VAL A 47 65.87 15.14 -95.33
C VAL A 47 65.55 15.03 -96.82
N ARG A 48 64.27 15.16 -97.21
CA ARG A 48 63.84 15.13 -98.61
C ARG A 48 64.61 16.14 -99.45
N ALA A 49 64.61 17.41 -99.04
CA ALA A 49 65.25 18.49 -99.79
C ALA A 49 66.77 18.27 -99.98
N VAL A 50 67.47 17.81 -98.94
CA VAL A 50 68.92 17.59 -98.98
C VAL A 50 69.28 16.39 -99.87
N LEU A 51 68.53 15.28 -99.78
CA LEU A 51 68.77 14.11 -100.63
C LEU A 51 68.50 14.40 -102.10
N SER A 52 67.42 15.13 -102.42
CA SER A 52 67.13 15.57 -103.79
C SER A 52 68.22 16.50 -104.33
N CYS A 53 68.69 17.45 -103.52
CA CYS A 53 69.79 18.34 -103.91
C CYS A 53 71.09 17.57 -104.21
N LEU A 54 71.42 16.60 -103.35
CA LEU A 54 72.60 15.74 -103.51
C LEU A 54 72.54 14.92 -104.81
N GLU A 55 71.40 14.30 -105.10
CA GLU A 55 71.19 13.50 -106.31
C GLU A 55 71.40 14.32 -107.58
N VAL A 56 70.76 15.50 -107.66
CA VAL A 56 70.88 16.40 -108.82
C VAL A 56 72.34 16.82 -109.02
N HIS A 57 73.04 17.19 -107.94
CA HIS A 57 74.44 17.60 -108.05
C HIS A 57 75.38 16.47 -108.45
N ILE A 58 75.18 15.26 -107.95
CA ILE A 58 76.06 14.15 -108.30
C ILE A 58 75.82 13.71 -109.76
N ASN A 59 74.56 13.66 -110.20
CA ASN A 59 74.21 13.21 -111.55
C ASN A 59 74.55 14.25 -112.64
N SER A 60 74.73 15.52 -112.27
CA SER A 60 75.06 16.61 -113.21
C SER A 60 76.58 16.81 -113.44
N ILE A 61 77.44 16.10 -112.70
CA ILE A 61 78.90 16.26 -112.76
C ILE A 61 79.54 15.15 -113.60
N ASP A 62 80.53 15.51 -114.43
CA ASP A 62 81.36 14.52 -115.12
C ASP A 62 82.07 13.62 -114.10
N PRO A 63 81.92 12.28 -114.18
CA PRO A 63 82.57 11.35 -113.26
C PRO A 63 84.08 11.55 -113.09
N LEU A 64 84.79 12.08 -114.09
CA LEU A 64 86.23 12.37 -113.98
C LEU A 64 86.56 13.51 -113.00
N LEU A 65 85.59 14.37 -112.69
CA LEU A 65 85.72 15.49 -111.77
C LEU A 65 85.32 15.14 -110.33
N LEU A 66 84.78 13.93 -110.10
CA LEU A 66 84.40 13.45 -108.78
C LEU A 66 85.61 12.87 -108.04
N ARG A 67 85.94 13.46 -106.89
CA ARG A 67 86.99 12.94 -106.01
C ARG A 67 86.44 11.76 -105.21
N LYS A 68 87.05 10.58 -105.37
CA LYS A 68 86.66 9.35 -104.63
C LYS A 68 86.55 9.57 -103.12
N ALA A 69 87.49 10.30 -102.50
CA ALA A 69 87.45 10.57 -101.06
C ALA A 69 86.17 11.31 -100.61
N LEU A 70 85.59 12.14 -101.47
CA LEU A 70 84.34 12.85 -101.18
C LEU A 70 83.14 11.91 -101.34
N GLN A 71 83.17 11.01 -102.32
CA GLN A 71 82.17 9.94 -102.46
C GLN A 71 82.18 8.99 -101.27
N ASP A 72 83.36 8.65 -100.74
CA ASP A 72 83.51 7.83 -99.52
C ASP A 72 82.90 8.53 -98.30
N GLN A 73 83.12 9.85 -98.15
CA GLN A 73 82.55 10.66 -97.07
C GLN A 73 81.02 10.78 -97.16
N ILE A 74 80.49 11.07 -98.36
CA ILE A 74 79.05 11.14 -98.61
C ILE A 74 78.41 9.77 -98.36
N ASN A 75 79.03 8.69 -98.85
CA ASN A 75 78.56 7.32 -98.64
C ASN A 75 78.48 6.97 -97.14
N ALA A 76 79.46 7.38 -96.34
CA ALA A 76 79.44 7.13 -94.90
C ALA A 76 78.26 7.83 -94.22
N GLU A 77 77.99 9.10 -94.54
CA GLU A 77 76.84 9.82 -93.96
C GLU A 77 75.50 9.30 -94.48
N LEU A 78 75.39 8.95 -95.76
CA LEU A 78 74.19 8.33 -96.31
C LEU A 78 73.86 7.01 -95.62
N ASN A 79 74.86 6.16 -95.33
CA ASN A 79 74.62 4.93 -94.56
C ASN A 79 74.10 5.23 -93.16
N ASN A 80 74.63 6.26 -92.48
CA ASN A 80 74.16 6.65 -91.15
C ASN A 80 72.72 7.19 -91.20
N ILE A 81 72.40 8.02 -92.19
CA ILE A 81 71.05 8.56 -92.40
C ILE A 81 70.08 7.43 -92.73
N ASN A 82 70.44 6.54 -93.65
CA ASN A 82 69.62 5.39 -94.02
C ASN A 82 69.29 4.51 -92.80
N ASN A 83 70.26 4.28 -91.91
CA ASN A 83 70.02 3.54 -90.66
C ASN A 83 69.05 4.27 -89.71
N GLN A 84 69.07 5.60 -89.67
CA GLN A 84 68.13 6.40 -88.86
C GLN A 84 66.73 6.44 -89.48
N LEU A 85 66.62 6.51 -90.81
CA LEU A 85 65.36 6.44 -91.55
C LEU A 85 64.74 5.04 -91.47
N PHE A 86 65.53 3.98 -91.55
CA PHE A 86 65.02 2.61 -91.35
C PHE A 86 64.40 2.43 -89.96
N ASN A 87 64.93 3.13 -88.94
CA ASN A 87 64.40 3.15 -87.58
C ASN A 87 63.51 4.39 -87.29
N PHE A 88 62.75 4.87 -88.28
CA PHE A 88 62.02 6.14 -88.21
C PHE A 88 61.09 6.28 -87.00
N ASN A 89 60.43 5.19 -86.57
CA ASN A 89 59.53 5.19 -85.42
C ASN A 89 60.19 5.65 -84.11
N VAL A 90 61.48 5.36 -83.95
CA VAL A 90 62.27 5.80 -82.79
C VAL A 90 62.87 7.18 -83.05
N THR A 91 63.45 7.38 -84.24
CA THR A 91 64.17 8.59 -84.61
C THR A 91 63.30 9.85 -84.58
N PHE A 92 62.07 9.80 -85.13
CA PHE A 92 61.20 10.98 -85.22
C PHE A 92 60.32 11.22 -83.99
N ARG A 93 60.52 10.46 -82.91
CA ARG A 93 59.87 10.71 -81.61
C ARG A 93 60.80 11.34 -80.58
N ASP A 94 62.09 11.44 -80.86
CA ASP A 94 63.09 12.05 -79.99
C ASP A 94 63.82 13.19 -80.71
N HIS A 95 63.67 14.41 -80.19
CA HIS A 95 64.34 15.59 -80.73
C HIS A 95 65.87 15.49 -80.71
N ASN A 96 66.48 14.70 -79.83
CA ASN A 96 67.93 14.46 -79.84
C ASN A 96 68.37 13.66 -81.07
N HIS A 97 67.58 12.66 -81.46
CA HIS A 97 67.82 11.89 -82.69
C HIS A 97 67.63 12.75 -83.93
N LEU A 98 66.62 13.63 -83.94
CA LEU A 98 66.41 14.60 -85.02
C LEU A 98 67.52 15.65 -85.12
N ASN A 99 68.04 16.15 -84.00
CA ASN A 99 69.21 17.03 -83.97
C ASN A 99 70.44 16.33 -84.58
N THR A 100 70.65 15.06 -84.24
CA THR A 100 71.75 14.25 -84.80
C THR A 100 71.56 14.05 -86.31
N LEU A 101 70.35 13.73 -86.75
CA LEU A 101 70.00 13.59 -88.17
C LEU A 101 70.25 14.92 -88.91
N ASN A 102 69.84 16.04 -88.32
CA ASN A 102 70.06 17.37 -88.87
C ASN A 102 71.56 17.71 -89.03
N GLN A 103 72.41 17.33 -88.07
CA GLN A 103 73.86 17.48 -88.17
C GLN A 103 74.47 16.63 -89.31
N ARG A 104 73.93 15.43 -89.55
CA ARG A 104 74.37 14.59 -90.68
C ARG A 104 73.98 15.19 -92.03
N LEU A 105 72.78 15.77 -92.11
CA LEU A 105 72.34 16.51 -93.30
C LEU A 105 73.24 17.73 -93.54
N ASP A 106 73.68 18.43 -92.50
CA ASP A 106 74.65 19.52 -92.61
C ASP A 106 76.00 19.03 -93.19
N ASN A 107 76.48 17.86 -92.75
CA ASN A 107 77.69 17.26 -93.31
C ASN A 107 77.52 16.92 -94.80
N ILE A 108 76.36 16.39 -95.20
CA ILE A 108 76.06 16.15 -96.62
C ILE A 108 76.08 17.46 -97.41
N LEU A 109 75.44 18.52 -96.93
CA LEU A 109 75.46 19.83 -97.58
C LEU A 109 76.87 20.40 -97.70
N LEU A 110 77.69 20.26 -96.65
CA LEU A 110 79.09 20.65 -96.65
C LEU A 110 79.88 19.90 -97.73
N PHE A 111 79.75 18.57 -97.81
CA PHE A 111 80.42 17.76 -98.82
C PHE A 111 79.92 18.06 -100.23
N THR A 112 78.62 18.28 -100.38
CA THR A 112 77.99 18.64 -101.66
C THR A 112 78.48 19.99 -102.17
N SER A 113 78.68 20.98 -101.29
CA SER A 113 79.22 22.29 -101.68
C SER A 113 80.65 22.25 -102.23
N GLN A 114 81.39 21.17 -101.95
CA GLN A 114 82.75 20.95 -102.43
C GLN A 114 82.80 20.24 -103.80
N LEU A 115 81.64 19.90 -104.35
CA LEU A 115 81.48 19.43 -105.73
C LEU A 115 81.51 20.62 -106.69
N VAL A 116 82.04 20.40 -107.90
CA VAL A 116 82.09 21.44 -108.93
C VAL A 116 80.68 21.63 -109.49
N ASN A 117 80.02 22.75 -109.18
CA ASN A 117 78.67 23.04 -109.66
C ASN A 117 78.67 23.53 -111.11
N ILE A 118 77.87 22.88 -111.96
CA ILE A 118 77.42 23.41 -113.24
C ILE A 118 75.92 23.67 -113.08
N VAL A 119 75.50 24.94 -113.08
CA VAL A 119 74.06 25.28 -113.03
C VAL A 119 73.41 24.80 -114.32
N ASN A 120 72.50 23.84 -114.22
CA ASN A 120 71.72 23.30 -115.34
C ASN A 120 70.23 23.66 -115.19
N GLU A 121 69.43 23.44 -116.24
CA GLU A 121 68.00 23.77 -116.26
C GLU A 121 67.17 22.99 -115.20
N GLU A 122 67.66 21.83 -114.78
CA GLU A 122 67.05 20.92 -113.80
C GLU A 122 67.06 21.48 -112.37
N SER A 123 68.08 22.25 -111.99
CA SER A 123 68.18 22.86 -110.65
C SER A 123 67.13 23.98 -110.43
N ILE A 124 66.57 24.54 -111.50
CA ILE A 124 65.47 25.52 -111.42
C ILE A 124 64.13 24.83 -111.12
N GLU A 125 63.94 23.59 -111.57
CA GLU A 125 62.70 22.83 -111.32
C GLU A 125 62.60 22.38 -109.85
N THR A 126 63.71 21.99 -109.22
CA THR A 126 63.75 21.61 -107.79
C THR A 126 63.37 22.77 -106.86
N ILE A 127 63.74 24.01 -107.22
CA ILE A 127 63.31 25.22 -106.49
C ILE A 127 61.79 25.41 -106.61
N ARG A 128 61.21 25.14 -107.78
CA ARG A 128 59.77 25.22 -108.01
C ARG A 128 58.99 24.15 -107.24
N GLU A 129 59.52 22.92 -107.17
CA GLU A 129 58.96 21.85 -106.33
C GLU A 129 59.01 22.22 -104.84
N THR A 130 60.11 22.82 -104.38
CA THR A 130 60.26 23.29 -102.99
C THR A 130 59.27 24.41 -102.64
N VAL A 131 59.02 25.34 -103.56
CA VAL A 131 57.97 26.37 -103.38
C VAL A 131 56.57 25.75 -103.34
N THR A 132 56.35 24.69 -104.12
CA THR A 132 55.07 23.98 -104.17
C THR A 132 54.82 23.19 -102.88
N SER A 133 55.83 22.49 -102.36
CA SER A 133 55.76 21.78 -101.08
C SER A 133 55.59 22.73 -99.90
N PHE A 134 56.27 23.88 -99.91
CA PHE A 134 56.06 24.93 -98.91
C PHE A 134 54.63 25.45 -98.91
N ARG A 135 54.06 25.75 -100.09
CA ARG A 135 52.64 26.17 -100.21
C ARG A 135 51.67 25.12 -99.69
N LYS A 136 51.95 23.83 -99.94
CA LYS A 136 51.16 22.71 -99.41
C LYS A 136 51.22 22.68 -97.88
N SER A 137 52.40 22.83 -97.29
CA SER A 137 52.60 22.91 -95.84
C SER A 137 51.84 24.08 -95.20
N VAL A 138 51.91 25.28 -95.79
CA VAL A 138 51.14 26.45 -95.33
C VAL A 138 49.63 26.20 -95.42
N GLY A 139 49.15 25.55 -96.48
CA GLY A 139 47.75 25.16 -96.62
C GLY A 139 47.30 24.20 -95.51
N GLN A 140 48.12 23.19 -95.20
CA GLN A 140 47.85 22.23 -94.12
C GLN A 140 47.82 22.90 -92.74
N GLN A 141 48.77 23.80 -92.46
CA GLN A 141 48.80 24.58 -91.21
C GLN A 141 47.54 25.45 -91.08
N LYS A 142 47.10 26.10 -92.17
CA LYS A 142 45.87 26.88 -92.17
C LYS A 142 44.65 26.02 -91.83
N SER A 143 44.48 24.88 -92.49
CA SER A 143 43.35 23.98 -92.22
C SER A 143 43.36 23.42 -90.80
N PHE A 144 44.55 23.14 -90.24
CA PHE A 144 44.69 22.73 -88.85
C PHE A 144 44.26 23.84 -87.87
N LEU A 145 44.66 25.09 -88.13
CA LEU A 145 44.25 26.25 -87.33
C LEU A 145 42.74 26.49 -87.40
N GLU A 146 42.13 26.38 -88.59
CA GLU A 146 40.67 26.50 -88.76
C GLU A 146 39.93 25.43 -87.96
N ARG A 147 40.40 24.17 -87.99
CA ARG A 147 39.82 23.08 -87.21
C ARG A 147 39.96 23.31 -85.70
N GLN A 148 41.12 23.77 -85.22
CA GLN A 148 41.31 24.08 -83.81
C GLN A 148 40.44 25.26 -83.35
N GLN A 149 40.25 26.27 -84.20
CA GLN A 149 39.37 27.39 -83.92
C GLN A 149 37.91 26.92 -83.75
N GLU A 150 37.44 26.04 -84.63
CA GLU A 150 36.09 25.50 -84.58
C GLU A 150 35.87 24.64 -83.32
N GLU A 151 36.83 23.76 -83.00
CA GLU A 151 36.78 22.95 -81.78
C GLU A 151 36.83 23.81 -80.50
N PHE A 152 37.61 24.90 -80.52
CA PHE A 152 37.66 25.85 -79.40
C PHE A 152 36.34 26.60 -79.23
N LEU A 153 35.70 27.03 -80.32
CA LEU A 153 34.39 27.68 -80.29
C LEU A 153 33.31 26.74 -79.75
N GLU A 154 33.31 25.47 -80.18
CA GLU A 154 32.36 24.46 -79.70
C GLU A 154 32.54 24.18 -78.20
N LYS A 155 33.79 24.01 -77.74
CA LYS A 155 34.12 23.87 -76.31
C LYS A 155 33.71 25.10 -75.51
N SER A 156 33.96 26.31 -76.02
CA SER A 156 33.55 27.56 -75.38
C SER A 156 32.03 27.64 -75.25
N SER A 157 31.28 27.29 -76.29
CA SER A 157 29.82 27.29 -76.24
C SER A 157 29.30 26.30 -75.20
N SER A 158 29.84 25.08 -75.17
CA SER A 158 29.47 24.08 -74.18
C SER A 158 29.76 24.53 -72.75
N ILE A 159 30.87 25.23 -72.51
CA ILE A 159 31.19 25.80 -71.19
C ILE A 159 30.17 26.88 -70.81
N TYR A 160 29.77 27.76 -71.74
CA TYR A 160 28.74 28.77 -71.49
C TYR A 160 27.40 28.13 -71.12
N ASP A 161 26.98 27.10 -71.85
CA ASP A 161 25.73 26.38 -71.56
C ASP A 161 25.77 25.71 -70.18
N GLN A 162 26.91 25.12 -69.80
CA GLN A 162 27.10 24.54 -68.47
C GLN A 162 27.07 25.60 -67.36
N ILE A 163 27.63 26.78 -67.60
CA ILE A 163 27.58 27.89 -66.64
C ILE A 163 26.15 28.36 -66.42
N GLU A 164 25.35 28.48 -67.49
CA GLU A 164 23.95 28.91 -67.35
C GLU A 164 23.10 27.83 -66.65
N ASP A 165 23.31 26.53 -66.95
CA ASP A 165 22.67 25.43 -66.24
C ASP A 165 23.04 25.41 -64.74
N PHE A 166 24.32 25.60 -64.41
CA PHE A 166 24.75 25.68 -63.00
C PHE A 166 24.16 26.89 -62.29
N LYS A 167 24.08 28.04 -62.94
CA LYS A 167 23.46 29.24 -62.39
C LYS A 167 21.98 29.00 -62.08
N GLN A 168 21.25 28.36 -63.00
CA GLN A 168 19.84 28.06 -62.81
C GLN A 168 19.62 27.03 -61.68
N LYS A 169 20.50 26.04 -61.55
CA LYS A 169 20.49 25.09 -60.42
C LYS A 169 20.76 25.77 -59.08
N ILE A 170 21.68 26.75 -59.04
CA ILE A 170 21.95 27.54 -57.83
C ILE A 170 20.71 28.32 -57.41
N GLU A 171 20.05 29.00 -58.35
CA GLU A 171 18.81 29.75 -58.08
C GLU A 171 17.68 28.83 -57.56
N ASP A 172 17.50 27.65 -58.14
CA ASP A 172 16.51 26.66 -57.68
C ASP A 172 16.84 26.13 -56.27
N TYR A 173 18.11 25.83 -55.98
CA TYR A 173 18.52 25.40 -54.65
C TYR A 173 18.39 26.51 -53.61
N GLU A 174 18.69 27.76 -53.95
CA GLU A 174 18.50 28.90 -53.07
C GLU A 174 17.01 29.08 -52.74
N SER A 175 16.13 28.95 -53.73
CA SER A 175 14.67 28.99 -53.52
C SER A 175 14.19 27.87 -52.58
N LYS A 176 14.64 26.63 -52.81
CA LYS A 176 14.31 25.48 -51.95
C LYS A 176 14.82 25.65 -50.53
N LEU A 177 16.05 26.15 -50.36
CA LEU A 177 16.64 26.37 -49.05
C LEU A 177 15.85 27.44 -48.27
N ASN A 178 15.47 28.53 -48.93
CA ASN A 178 14.66 29.58 -48.31
C ASN A 178 13.28 29.07 -47.89
N LEU A 179 12.63 28.24 -48.71
CA LEU A 179 11.36 27.61 -48.36
C LEU A 179 11.47 26.67 -47.15
N GLU A 180 12.51 25.83 -47.10
CA GLU A 180 12.72 24.94 -45.95
C GLU A 180 13.10 25.71 -44.68
N LEU A 181 13.90 26.77 -44.79
CA LEU A 181 14.19 27.67 -43.66
C LEU A 181 12.92 28.31 -43.10
N GLN A 182 12.02 28.76 -43.98
CA GLN A 182 10.74 29.32 -43.56
C GLN A 182 9.88 28.27 -42.83
N LYS A 183 9.78 27.04 -43.36
CA LYS A 183 9.05 25.95 -42.68
C LYS A 183 9.63 25.60 -41.31
N ILE A 184 10.96 25.60 -41.18
CA ILE A 184 11.64 25.34 -39.91
C ILE A 184 11.31 26.46 -38.91
N GLN A 185 11.34 27.72 -39.36
CA GLN A 185 11.01 28.87 -38.54
C GLN A 185 9.54 28.86 -38.09
N ASP A 186 8.62 28.51 -38.98
CA ASP A 186 7.20 28.37 -38.67
C ASP A 186 6.96 27.26 -37.63
N LYS A 187 7.55 26.08 -37.83
CA LYS A 187 7.47 24.96 -36.86
C LYS A 187 8.10 25.32 -35.51
N TYR A 188 9.23 26.02 -35.52
CA TYR A 188 9.87 26.48 -34.30
C TYR A 188 8.96 27.43 -33.52
N ASN A 189 8.36 28.41 -34.21
CA ASN A 189 7.43 29.35 -33.61
C ASN A 189 6.19 28.64 -33.06
N GLU A 190 5.61 27.71 -33.81
CA GLU A 190 4.46 26.90 -33.37
C GLU A 190 4.80 26.10 -32.10
N LEU A 191 5.94 25.39 -32.09
CA LEU A 191 6.36 24.58 -30.95
C LEU A 191 6.66 25.46 -29.72
N HIS A 192 7.29 26.62 -29.94
CA HIS A 192 7.56 27.58 -28.89
C HIS A 192 6.27 28.13 -28.27
N GLN A 193 5.31 28.56 -29.09
CA GLN A 193 4.02 29.05 -28.60
C GLN A 193 3.24 27.96 -27.85
N ASN A 194 3.14 26.75 -28.42
CA ASN A 194 2.49 25.63 -27.76
C ASN A 194 3.12 25.29 -26.40
N PHE A 195 4.46 25.37 -26.30
CA PHE A 195 5.16 25.16 -25.05
C PHE A 195 4.81 26.23 -24.02
N ILE A 196 4.88 27.52 -24.38
CA ILE A 196 4.56 28.63 -23.47
C ILE A 196 3.10 28.54 -22.99
N THR A 197 2.15 28.37 -23.90
CA THR A 197 0.72 28.25 -23.55
C THR A 197 0.45 27.02 -22.67
N SER A 198 1.07 25.88 -22.98
CA SER A 198 0.93 24.67 -22.15
C SER A 198 1.54 24.86 -20.75
N GLN A 199 2.67 25.55 -20.66
CA GLN A 199 3.33 25.84 -19.39
C GLN A 199 2.51 26.82 -18.54
N GLU A 200 1.97 27.88 -19.14
CA GLU A 200 1.09 28.83 -18.47
C GLU A 200 -0.19 28.14 -17.98
N SER A 201 -0.82 27.32 -18.82
CA SER A 201 -2.03 26.58 -18.45
C SER A 201 -1.78 25.61 -17.29
N ARG A 202 -0.67 24.87 -17.30
CA ARG A 202 -0.28 23.99 -16.17
C ARG A 202 -0.01 24.78 -14.90
N SER A 203 0.65 25.94 -15.02
CA SER A 203 0.92 26.81 -13.88
C SER A 203 -0.39 27.33 -13.27
N GLN A 204 -1.35 27.76 -14.09
CA GLN A 204 -2.67 28.19 -13.64
C GLN A 204 -3.45 27.05 -12.98
N GLN A 205 -3.53 25.88 -13.62
CA GLN A 205 -4.21 24.70 -13.05
C GLN A 205 -3.60 24.28 -11.71
N PHE A 206 -2.27 24.36 -11.57
CA PHE A 206 -1.61 24.06 -10.31
C PHE A 206 -1.96 25.07 -9.21
N LEU A 207 -2.01 26.36 -9.54
CA LEU A 207 -2.41 27.41 -8.59
C LEU A 207 -3.86 27.23 -8.15
N GLU A 208 -4.77 26.94 -9.09
CA GLU A 208 -6.18 26.68 -8.81
C GLU A 208 -6.37 25.43 -7.94
N LEU A 209 -5.68 24.32 -8.26
CA LEU A 209 -5.69 23.12 -7.42
C LEU A 209 -5.16 23.39 -6.01
N LYS A 210 -4.12 24.22 -5.89
CA LYS A 210 -3.55 24.60 -4.59
C LYS A 210 -4.56 25.43 -3.78
N GLU A 211 -5.24 26.38 -4.42
CA GLU A 211 -6.24 27.24 -3.78
C GLU A 211 -7.44 26.41 -3.31
N ASN A 212 -7.99 25.57 -4.19
CA ASN A 212 -9.08 24.65 -3.83
C ASN A 212 -8.68 23.70 -2.68
N PHE A 213 -7.45 23.18 -2.69
CA PHE A 213 -6.95 22.32 -1.61
C PHE A 213 -6.87 23.07 -0.26
N ILE A 214 -6.45 24.33 -0.28
CA ILE A 214 -6.41 25.17 0.93
C ILE A 214 -7.84 25.42 1.43
N GLU A 215 -8.77 25.78 0.54
CA GLU A 215 -10.18 26.00 0.91
C GLU A 215 -10.82 24.73 1.50
N GLU A 216 -10.67 23.57 0.86
CA GLU A 216 -11.17 22.29 1.36
C GLU A 216 -10.54 21.93 2.72
N PHE A 217 -9.24 22.18 2.88
CA PHE A 217 -8.55 21.89 4.13
C PHE A 217 -9.01 22.81 5.28
N ASP A 218 -9.22 24.09 4.99
CA ASP A 218 -9.74 25.06 5.94
C ASP A 218 -11.18 24.72 6.35
N GLU A 219 -12.05 24.33 5.41
CA GLU A 219 -13.41 23.88 5.69
C GLU A 219 -13.43 22.63 6.59
N ILE A 220 -12.60 21.63 6.28
CA ILE A 220 -12.45 20.43 7.11
C ILE A 220 -11.93 20.79 8.52
N THR A 221 -10.97 21.72 8.60
CA THR A 221 -10.40 22.15 9.88
C THR A 221 -11.44 22.88 10.73
N GLU A 222 -12.26 23.73 10.11
CA GLU A 222 -13.36 24.43 10.77
C GLU A 222 -14.45 23.47 11.26
N ASP A 223 -14.89 22.52 10.43
CA ASP A 223 -15.86 21.48 10.80
C ASP A 223 -15.35 20.61 11.97
N LEU A 224 -14.08 20.18 11.92
CA LEU A 224 -13.46 19.43 13.02
C LEU A 224 -13.40 20.24 14.31
N ASN A 225 -13.05 21.53 14.23
CA ASN A 225 -13.01 22.40 15.39
C ASN A 225 -14.41 22.57 15.99
N ASN A 226 -15.42 22.82 15.16
CA ASN A 226 -16.81 22.97 15.59
C ASN A 226 -17.34 21.69 16.27
N LYS A 227 -17.14 20.52 15.65
CA LYS A 227 -17.50 19.22 16.25
C LYS A 227 -16.78 18.96 17.56
N THR A 228 -15.50 19.33 17.64
CA THR A 228 -14.72 19.19 18.88
C THR A 228 -15.29 20.09 19.98
N GLN A 229 -15.65 21.34 19.67
CA GLN A 229 -16.28 22.25 20.63
C GLN A 229 -17.66 21.76 21.08
N GLU A 230 -18.48 21.22 20.17
CA GLU A 230 -19.77 20.61 20.52
C GLU A 230 -19.60 19.41 21.45
N ILE A 231 -18.65 18.52 21.17
CA ILE A 231 -18.34 17.38 22.03
C ILE A 231 -17.87 17.86 23.42
N ILE A 232 -16.95 18.83 23.48
CA ILE A 232 -16.46 19.40 24.74
C ILE A 232 -17.60 20.01 25.55
N SER A 233 -18.48 20.78 24.89
CA SER A 233 -19.62 21.43 25.55
C SER A 233 -20.61 20.40 26.08
N SER A 234 -20.99 19.41 25.27
CA SER A 234 -21.89 18.33 25.70
C SER A 234 -21.31 17.47 26.84
N PHE A 235 -19.99 17.26 26.84
CA PHE A 235 -19.30 16.55 27.91
C PHE A 235 -19.29 17.37 29.20
N ARG A 236 -19.02 18.67 29.11
CA ARG A 236 -19.08 19.59 30.25
C ARG A 236 -20.48 19.62 30.86
N GLU A 237 -21.53 19.77 30.05
CA GLU A 237 -22.91 19.75 30.53
C GLU A 237 -23.27 18.45 31.24
N LYS A 238 -22.89 17.30 30.67
CA LYS A 238 -23.07 15.99 31.33
C LYS A 238 -22.29 15.88 32.62
N PHE A 239 -21.05 16.37 32.64
CA PHE A 239 -20.21 16.33 33.84
C PHE A 239 -20.77 17.21 34.96
N ASP A 240 -21.24 18.41 34.62
CA ASP A 240 -21.87 19.34 35.55
C ASP A 240 -23.17 18.73 36.10
N SER A 241 -24.01 18.13 35.24
CA SER A 241 -25.22 17.43 35.66
C SER A 241 -24.95 16.25 36.59
N ILE A 242 -23.94 15.42 36.29
CA ILE A 242 -23.52 14.31 37.17
C ILE A 242 -23.01 14.84 38.51
N THR A 243 -22.26 15.95 38.49
CA THR A 243 -21.71 16.57 39.69
C THR A 243 -22.83 17.12 40.58
N GLU A 244 -23.84 17.75 40.00
CA GLU A 244 -25.01 18.26 40.71
C GLU A 244 -25.86 17.11 41.29
N GLU A 245 -26.12 16.05 40.51
CA GLU A 245 -26.83 14.86 40.98
C GLU A 245 -26.10 14.16 42.13
N LEU A 246 -24.77 14.01 42.02
CA LEU A 246 -23.95 13.41 43.06
C LEU A 246 -23.95 14.26 44.33
N THR A 247 -23.87 15.57 44.19
CA THR A 247 -23.91 16.51 45.33
C THR A 247 -25.27 16.43 46.03
N SER A 248 -26.37 16.47 45.29
CA SER A 248 -27.72 16.33 45.85
C SER A 248 -27.95 14.98 46.52
N THR A 249 -27.45 13.90 45.92
CA THR A 249 -27.52 12.55 46.50
C THR A 249 -26.69 12.46 47.78
N TYR A 250 -25.51 13.06 47.81
CA TYR A 250 -24.66 13.11 48.99
C TYR A 250 -25.31 13.91 50.13
N GLU A 251 -25.87 15.08 49.84
CA GLU A 251 -26.58 15.90 50.82
C GLU A 251 -27.81 15.20 51.40
N SER A 252 -28.64 14.60 50.54
CA SER A 252 -29.81 13.83 50.98
C SER A 252 -29.43 12.61 51.82
N PHE A 253 -28.39 11.88 51.43
CA PHE A 253 -27.87 10.76 52.23
C PHE A 253 -27.35 11.21 53.60
N LEU A 254 -26.62 12.34 53.67
CA LEU A 254 -26.16 12.90 54.95
C LEU A 254 -27.34 13.30 55.83
N GLU A 255 -28.35 13.95 55.27
CA GLU A 255 -29.52 14.39 56.03
C GLU A 255 -30.34 13.19 56.52
N GLU A 256 -30.55 12.17 55.69
CA GLU A 256 -31.21 10.93 56.09
C GLU A 256 -30.42 10.21 57.20
N THR A 257 -29.09 10.20 57.10
CA THR A 257 -28.22 9.60 58.12
C THR A 257 -28.28 10.36 59.44
N LYS A 258 -28.29 11.70 59.42
CA LYS A 258 -28.47 12.52 60.63
C LYS A 258 -29.84 12.30 61.25
N GLN A 259 -30.89 12.24 60.43
CA GLN A 259 -32.24 11.99 60.92
C GLN A 259 -32.33 10.62 61.59
N LYS A 260 -31.79 9.56 60.96
CA LYS A 260 -31.72 8.23 61.57
C LYS A 260 -30.91 8.22 62.86
N LEU A 261 -29.80 8.94 62.92
CA LEU A 261 -29.00 9.07 64.15
C LEU A 261 -29.82 9.72 65.27
N ALA A 262 -30.52 10.83 64.98
CA ALA A 262 -31.37 11.50 65.95
C ALA A 262 -32.55 10.62 66.41
N ASP A 263 -33.15 9.87 65.48
CA ASP A 263 -34.22 8.90 65.78
C ASP A 263 -33.69 7.79 66.69
N TYR A 264 -32.48 7.25 66.40
CA TYR A 264 -31.83 6.25 67.25
C TYR A 264 -31.47 6.79 68.63
N ASP A 265 -30.95 8.01 68.75
CA ASP A 265 -30.65 8.64 70.04
C ASP A 265 -31.92 8.83 70.88
N SER A 266 -33.00 9.29 70.25
CA SER A 266 -34.32 9.41 70.89
C SER A 266 -34.87 8.05 71.35
N MET A 267 -34.76 7.03 70.50
CA MET A 267 -35.15 5.66 70.81
C MET A 267 -34.30 5.09 71.95
N LEU A 268 -32.99 5.34 71.96
CA LEU A 268 -32.08 4.91 73.01
C LEU A 268 -32.42 5.55 74.36
N GLU A 269 -32.69 6.86 74.38
CA GLU A 269 -33.07 7.57 75.62
C GLU A 269 -34.46 7.12 76.12
N SER A 270 -35.40 6.85 75.21
CA SER A 270 -36.70 6.26 75.56
C SER A 270 -36.55 4.86 76.17
N HIS A 271 -35.72 4.00 75.58
CA HIS A 271 -35.43 2.68 76.13
C HIS A 271 -34.70 2.76 77.47
N LYS A 272 -33.73 3.65 77.61
CA LYS A 272 -33.04 3.90 78.89
C LYS A 272 -34.02 4.32 79.98
N LYS A 273 -34.92 5.27 79.68
CA LYS A 273 -35.97 5.68 80.62
C LYS A 273 -36.94 4.53 80.95
N SER A 274 -37.31 3.71 79.96
CA SER A 274 -38.16 2.53 80.17
C SER A 274 -37.48 1.48 81.06
N VAL A 275 -36.16 1.30 80.91
CA VAL A 275 -35.36 0.42 81.77
C VAL A 275 -35.24 1.00 83.18
N GLU A 276 -35.01 2.31 83.32
CA GLU A 276 -34.98 3.01 84.62
C GLU A 276 -36.34 2.95 85.35
N GLU A 277 -37.47 3.12 84.63
CA GLU A 277 -38.83 2.95 85.18
C GLU A 277 -39.14 1.49 85.55
N LEU A 278 -38.77 0.51 84.71
CA LEU A 278 -38.95 -0.92 85.03
C LEU A 278 -38.18 -1.32 86.29
N VAL A 279 -36.93 -0.88 86.43
CA VAL A 279 -36.12 -1.17 87.63
C VAL A 279 -36.62 -0.39 88.85
N GLY A 280 -37.21 0.81 88.66
CA GLY A 280 -37.82 1.61 89.73
C GLY A 280 -39.19 1.10 90.22
N ILE A 281 -39.96 0.40 89.39
CA ILE A 281 -41.33 -0.06 89.69
C ILE A 281 -41.37 -1.53 90.18
N ILE A 282 -40.33 -2.34 89.95
CA ILE A 282 -40.20 -3.69 90.55
C ILE A 282 -39.75 -3.55 92.01
N SER A 283 -40.66 -3.11 92.87
CA SER A 283 -40.51 -3.22 94.32
C SER A 283 -41.03 -4.57 94.80
N THR A 284 -40.46 -5.11 95.88
CA THR A 284 -40.96 -6.32 96.58
C THR A 284 -42.46 -6.23 96.94
N SER A 285 -43.04 -5.02 96.99
CA SER A 285 -44.48 -4.82 97.22
C SER A 285 -45.37 -5.19 96.03
N SER A 286 -44.93 -4.98 94.79
CA SER A 286 -45.72 -5.30 93.58
C SER A 286 -45.82 -6.82 93.36
N ILE A 287 -44.71 -7.54 93.55
CA ILE A 287 -44.66 -8.99 93.36
C ILE A 287 -45.44 -9.70 94.48
N SER A 288 -45.28 -9.27 95.74
CA SER A 288 -46.10 -9.81 96.85
C SER A 288 -47.59 -9.47 96.70
N GLY A 289 -47.94 -8.33 96.09
CA GLY A 289 -49.30 -7.97 95.72
C GLY A 289 -49.94 -8.95 94.74
N HIS A 290 -49.23 -9.35 93.69
CA HIS A 290 -49.73 -10.35 92.73
C HIS A 290 -49.98 -11.72 93.39
N PHE A 291 -49.04 -12.21 94.22
CA PHE A 291 -49.22 -13.46 94.96
C PHE A 291 -50.40 -13.40 95.94
N LYS A 292 -50.65 -12.24 96.56
CA LYS A 292 -51.84 -11.99 97.38
C LYS A 292 -53.14 -12.14 96.57
N GLU A 293 -53.20 -11.50 95.40
CA GLU A 293 -54.39 -11.49 94.55
C GLU A 293 -54.73 -12.90 94.06
N VAL A 294 -53.72 -13.66 93.63
CA VAL A 294 -53.88 -15.07 93.24
C VAL A 294 -54.34 -15.92 94.43
N ALA A 295 -53.75 -15.75 95.61
CA ALA A 295 -54.16 -16.46 96.82
C ALA A 295 -55.62 -16.14 97.19
N ASP A 296 -56.02 -14.87 97.18
CA ASP A 296 -57.39 -14.45 97.51
C ASP A 296 -58.41 -14.95 96.48
N TYR A 297 -58.06 -14.99 95.19
CA TYR A 297 -58.89 -15.58 94.15
C TYR A 297 -59.06 -17.10 94.36
N LYS A 298 -57.96 -17.83 94.59
CA LYS A 298 -57.99 -19.28 94.82
C LYS A 298 -58.75 -19.65 96.10
N ARG A 299 -58.67 -18.81 97.15
CA ARG A 299 -59.48 -18.94 98.37
C ARG A 299 -60.97 -18.89 98.07
N LYS A 300 -61.40 -17.89 97.28
CA LYS A 300 -62.80 -17.76 96.86
C LYS A 300 -63.22 -18.95 95.99
N ALA A 301 -62.39 -19.38 95.05
CA ALA A 301 -62.66 -20.55 94.23
C ALA A 301 -62.81 -21.82 95.08
N ALA A 302 -61.90 -22.05 96.04
CA ALA A 302 -61.98 -23.18 96.97
C ALA A 302 -63.29 -23.14 97.78
N PHE A 303 -63.70 -21.96 98.28
CA PHE A 303 -64.97 -21.79 98.98
C PHE A 303 -66.19 -22.13 98.11
N TRP A 304 -66.22 -21.69 96.85
CA TRP A 304 -67.30 -22.05 95.91
C TRP A 304 -67.33 -23.55 95.60
N TRP A 305 -66.18 -24.20 95.43
CA TRP A 305 -66.11 -25.65 95.24
C TRP A 305 -66.48 -26.43 96.50
N GLN A 306 -66.21 -25.90 97.70
CA GLN A 306 -66.68 -26.47 98.97
C GLN A 306 -68.20 -26.39 99.06
N ILE A 307 -68.82 -25.26 98.67
CA ILE A 307 -70.28 -25.13 98.57
C ILE A 307 -70.85 -26.17 97.59
N GLY A 308 -70.23 -26.34 96.41
CA GLY A 308 -70.63 -27.37 95.44
C GLY A 308 -70.51 -28.80 96.00
N THR A 309 -69.48 -29.04 96.81
CA THR A 309 -69.29 -30.34 97.49
C THR A 309 -70.38 -30.59 98.53
N ILE A 310 -70.69 -29.61 99.39
CA ILE A 310 -71.76 -29.71 100.38
C ILE A 310 -73.13 -29.87 99.71
N GLY A 311 -73.38 -29.11 98.63
CA GLY A 311 -74.62 -29.19 97.86
C GLY A 311 -74.81 -30.55 97.20
N SER A 312 -73.80 -31.06 96.49
CA SER A 312 -73.86 -32.40 95.86
C SER A 312 -74.01 -33.50 96.90
N PHE A 313 -73.38 -33.36 98.08
CA PHE A 313 -73.53 -34.30 99.17
C PHE A 313 -74.96 -34.30 99.74
N LEU A 314 -75.56 -33.13 99.96
CA LEU A 314 -76.97 -33.00 100.39
C LEU A 314 -77.94 -33.58 99.35
N VAL A 315 -77.71 -33.33 98.06
CA VAL A 315 -78.51 -33.94 96.98
C VAL A 315 -78.38 -35.45 97.00
N THR A 316 -77.17 -35.98 97.22
CA THR A 316 -76.94 -37.44 97.32
C THR A 316 -77.72 -38.04 98.49
N ILE A 317 -77.71 -37.39 99.65
CA ILE A 317 -78.47 -37.82 100.84
C ILE A 317 -79.99 -37.73 100.60
N ALA A 318 -80.46 -36.61 100.06
CA ALA A 318 -81.88 -36.39 99.78
C ALA A 318 -82.40 -37.39 98.73
N TYR A 319 -81.63 -37.65 97.67
CA TYR A 319 -81.92 -38.69 96.70
C TYR A 319 -81.94 -40.07 97.34
N GLY A 320 -80.97 -40.38 98.21
CA GLY A 320 -80.97 -41.62 98.98
C GLY A 320 -82.23 -41.78 99.83
N PHE A 321 -82.63 -40.74 100.57
CA PHE A 321 -83.85 -40.77 101.39
C PHE A 321 -85.12 -40.93 100.54
N TYR A 322 -85.25 -40.14 99.47
CA TYR A 322 -86.37 -40.23 98.52
C TYR A 322 -86.46 -41.60 97.86
N ALA A 323 -85.32 -42.12 97.37
CA ALA A 323 -85.26 -43.37 96.62
C ALA A 323 -85.50 -44.60 97.51
N PHE A 324 -85.00 -44.62 98.75
CA PHE A 324 -85.04 -45.83 99.61
C PHE A 324 -86.14 -45.81 100.68
N ILE A 325 -86.57 -44.65 101.19
CA ILE A 325 -87.50 -44.57 102.33
C ILE A 325 -88.90 -44.10 101.89
N TRP A 326 -88.99 -43.11 101.01
CA TRP A 326 -90.29 -42.52 100.66
C TRP A 326 -91.07 -43.30 99.59
N ASN A 327 -90.36 -44.01 98.71
CA ASN A 327 -90.98 -44.69 97.59
C ASN A 327 -91.44 -46.11 97.99
N ASN A 328 -92.70 -46.26 98.41
CA ASN A 328 -93.32 -47.51 98.88
C ASN A 328 -93.67 -48.52 97.76
N HIS A 329 -92.94 -48.53 96.64
CA HIS A 329 -93.10 -49.57 95.64
C HIS A 329 -92.24 -50.79 96.02
N GLU A 330 -92.78 -52.00 95.84
CA GLU A 330 -92.02 -53.25 95.99
C GLU A 330 -90.69 -53.14 95.22
N ILE A 331 -89.60 -53.54 95.89
CA ILE A 331 -88.24 -53.32 95.39
C ILE A 331 -88.00 -54.23 94.18
N ASP A 332 -88.14 -53.67 92.99
CA ASP A 332 -87.84 -54.31 91.71
C ASP A 332 -86.31 -54.27 91.41
N TRP A 333 -85.75 -55.39 90.98
CA TRP A 333 -84.31 -55.57 90.78
C TRP A 333 -83.68 -54.56 89.80
N PRO A 334 -84.28 -54.27 88.62
CA PRO A 334 -83.81 -53.22 87.72
C PRO A 334 -83.81 -51.82 88.34
N GLY A 335 -84.81 -51.51 89.17
CA GLY A 335 -84.91 -50.21 89.85
C GLY A 335 -83.78 -49.97 90.85
N LEU A 336 -83.27 -51.03 91.49
CA LEU A 336 -82.15 -50.96 92.44
C LEU A 336 -80.84 -50.62 91.72
N ILE A 337 -80.58 -51.25 90.57
CA ILE A 337 -79.40 -50.99 89.74
C ILE A 337 -79.39 -49.54 89.22
N ALA A 338 -80.53 -49.05 88.72
CA ALA A 338 -80.65 -47.67 88.27
C ALA A 338 -80.37 -46.67 89.41
N ARG A 339 -80.87 -46.93 90.61
CA ARG A 339 -80.59 -46.10 91.80
C ARG A 339 -79.12 -46.13 92.18
N PHE A 340 -78.48 -47.30 92.15
CA PHE A 340 -77.05 -47.45 92.42
C PHE A 340 -76.19 -46.63 91.44
N ILE A 341 -76.49 -46.68 90.15
CA ILE A 341 -75.77 -45.89 89.13
C ILE A 341 -75.89 -44.40 89.42
N VAL A 342 -77.08 -43.90 89.76
CA VAL A 342 -77.30 -42.49 90.11
C VAL A 342 -76.52 -42.10 91.37
N THR A 343 -76.51 -42.95 92.41
CA THR A 343 -75.73 -42.70 93.62
C THR A 343 -74.22 -42.69 93.35
N VAL A 344 -73.70 -43.59 92.51
CA VAL A 344 -72.28 -43.60 92.11
C VAL A 344 -71.92 -42.36 91.31
N ALA A 345 -72.79 -41.91 90.40
CA ALA A 345 -72.58 -40.70 89.63
C ALA A 345 -72.59 -39.45 90.52
N LEU A 346 -73.55 -39.33 91.44
CA LEU A 346 -73.63 -38.23 92.41
C LEU A 346 -72.42 -38.24 93.37
N GLY A 347 -72.02 -39.42 93.86
CA GLY A 347 -70.84 -39.57 94.70
C GLY A 347 -69.54 -39.18 93.98
N SER A 348 -69.43 -39.51 92.69
CA SER A 348 -68.29 -39.13 91.83
C SER A 348 -68.25 -37.61 91.61
N LEU A 349 -69.40 -36.96 91.45
CA LEU A 349 -69.50 -35.51 91.38
C LEU A 349 -69.02 -34.86 92.68
N THR A 350 -69.47 -35.35 93.84
CA THR A 350 -69.00 -34.87 95.16
C THR A 350 -67.49 -35.05 95.33
N ALA A 351 -66.95 -36.21 94.93
CA ALA A 351 -65.51 -36.48 95.01
C ALA A 351 -64.70 -35.53 94.11
N TYR A 352 -65.19 -35.24 92.90
CA TYR A 352 -64.55 -34.31 91.99
C TYR A 352 -64.54 -32.89 92.52
N THR A 353 -65.68 -32.38 93.00
CA THR A 353 -65.77 -31.02 93.57
C THR A 353 -64.92 -30.89 94.83
N ALA A 354 -64.83 -31.94 95.65
CA ALA A 354 -63.97 -31.96 96.84
C ALA A 354 -62.49 -31.92 96.45
N LYS A 355 -62.08 -32.71 95.45
CA LYS A 355 -60.72 -32.68 94.91
C LYS A 355 -60.37 -31.31 94.35
N GLN A 356 -61.28 -30.68 93.63
CA GLN A 356 -61.07 -29.36 93.05
C GLN A 356 -61.00 -28.26 94.12
N ALA A 357 -61.79 -28.38 95.20
CA ALA A 357 -61.65 -27.50 96.37
C ALA A 357 -60.26 -27.64 97.01
N ALA A 358 -59.81 -28.88 97.24
CA ALA A 358 -58.51 -29.15 97.86
C ALA A 358 -57.33 -28.67 96.99
N TYR A 359 -57.42 -28.81 95.67
CA TYR A 359 -56.40 -28.28 94.74
C TYR A 359 -56.29 -26.75 94.82
N ASN A 360 -57.42 -26.04 94.82
CA ASN A 360 -57.40 -24.59 94.95
C ASN A 360 -56.91 -24.11 96.32
N GLU A 361 -57.17 -24.86 97.39
CA GLU A 361 -56.62 -24.57 98.73
C GLU A 361 -55.11 -24.83 98.83
N ALA A 362 -54.59 -25.84 98.11
CA ALA A 362 -53.15 -26.06 98.02
C ALA A 362 -52.45 -24.92 97.27
N GLU A 363 -53.03 -24.47 96.15
CA GLU A 363 -52.54 -23.31 95.41
C GLU A 363 -52.68 -22.00 96.22
N GLU A 364 -53.76 -21.81 96.97
CA GLU A 364 -53.91 -20.67 97.87
C GLU A 364 -52.79 -20.62 98.90
N ARG A 365 -52.52 -21.72 99.59
CA ARG A 365 -51.46 -21.80 100.61
C ARG A 365 -50.08 -21.54 100.03
N LYS A 366 -49.79 -22.08 98.84
CA LYS A 366 -48.51 -21.85 98.14
C LYS A 366 -48.31 -20.37 97.82
N ASN A 367 -49.32 -19.74 97.21
CA ASN A 367 -49.24 -18.33 96.83
C ASN A 367 -49.25 -17.41 98.07
N ARG A 368 -50.01 -17.74 99.12
CA ARG A 368 -50.00 -17.00 100.38
C ARG A 368 -48.66 -17.09 101.11
N LYS A 369 -48.00 -18.24 101.07
CA LYS A 369 -46.65 -18.40 101.61
C LYS A 369 -45.65 -17.50 100.87
N MET A 370 -45.69 -17.50 99.54
CA MET A 370 -44.84 -16.63 98.71
C MET A 370 -45.11 -15.14 98.98
N GLU A 371 -46.38 -14.74 99.12
CA GLU A 371 -46.75 -13.38 99.53
C GLU A 371 -46.07 -12.99 100.85
N VAL A 372 -46.14 -13.84 101.87
CA VAL A 372 -45.57 -13.57 103.20
C VAL A 372 -44.04 -13.54 103.13
N GLU A 373 -43.41 -14.50 102.46
CA GLU A 373 -41.95 -14.54 102.30
C GLU A 373 -41.44 -13.27 101.63
N LEU A 374 -42.11 -12.81 100.57
CA LEU A 374 -41.74 -11.57 99.87
C LEU A 374 -42.00 -10.31 100.70
N LYS A 375 -43.09 -10.26 101.49
CA LYS A 375 -43.39 -9.13 102.40
C LYS A 375 -42.41 -9.04 103.57
N THR A 376 -41.99 -10.19 104.08
CA THR A 376 -41.08 -10.29 105.23
C THR A 376 -39.61 -10.10 104.85
N LEU A 377 -39.27 -10.22 103.56
CA LEU A 377 -37.92 -10.05 103.05
C LEU A 377 -37.32 -8.67 103.39
N ASN A 378 -38.08 -7.59 103.24
CA ASN A 378 -37.59 -6.24 103.56
C ASN A 378 -37.31 -6.06 105.07
N PRO A 379 -38.23 -6.43 106.00
CA PRO A 379 -37.95 -6.47 107.42
C PRO A 379 -36.76 -7.36 107.82
N TYR A 380 -36.59 -8.52 107.17
CA TYR A 380 -35.49 -9.45 107.47
C TYR A 380 -34.13 -8.91 107.01
N LEU A 381 -34.07 -8.28 105.83
CA LEU A 381 -32.84 -7.69 105.33
C LEU A 381 -32.42 -6.45 106.13
N ALA A 382 -33.37 -5.74 106.75
CA ALA A 382 -33.09 -4.53 107.52
C ALA A 382 -32.18 -4.77 108.75
N SER A 383 -32.05 -6.01 109.25
CA SER A 383 -31.16 -6.34 110.37
C SER A 383 -29.70 -6.55 109.99
N PHE A 384 -29.36 -6.56 108.70
CA PHE A 384 -27.98 -6.75 108.21
C PHE A 384 -27.30 -5.42 107.87
N SER A 385 -25.97 -5.42 107.74
CA SER A 385 -25.21 -4.24 107.30
C SER A 385 -25.56 -3.84 105.86
N PRO A 386 -25.43 -2.56 105.45
CA PRO A 386 -25.80 -2.12 104.11
C PRO A 386 -25.08 -2.87 102.97
N GLU A 387 -23.82 -3.26 103.17
CA GLU A 387 -23.06 -4.05 102.18
C GLU A 387 -23.56 -5.50 102.09
N ASP A 388 -23.87 -6.13 103.23
CA ASP A 388 -24.41 -7.49 103.26
C ASP A 388 -25.82 -7.54 102.68
N GLN A 389 -26.64 -6.49 102.87
CA GLN A 389 -27.97 -6.37 102.27
C GLN A 389 -27.91 -6.41 100.73
N ILE A 390 -26.93 -5.76 100.11
CA ILE A 390 -26.78 -5.73 98.64
C ILE A 390 -26.33 -7.11 98.14
N LYS A 391 -25.36 -7.74 98.79
CA LYS A 391 -24.89 -9.10 98.44
C LYS A 391 -25.98 -10.15 98.59
N LEU A 392 -26.73 -10.13 99.70
CA LEU A 392 -27.84 -11.05 99.93
C LEU A 392 -28.97 -10.86 98.91
N LYS A 393 -29.30 -9.61 98.55
CA LYS A 393 -30.29 -9.34 97.48
C LYS A 393 -29.83 -9.92 96.15
N GLN A 394 -28.57 -9.76 95.78
CA GLN A 394 -28.01 -10.33 94.54
C GLN A 394 -28.03 -11.88 94.53
N GLN A 395 -27.82 -12.53 95.68
CA GLN A 395 -27.87 -14.00 95.79
C GLN A 395 -29.30 -14.58 95.87
N LEU A 396 -30.24 -13.89 96.51
CA LEU A 396 -31.62 -14.35 96.63
C LEU A 396 -32.42 -14.19 95.32
N PHE A 397 -32.08 -13.18 94.51
CA PHE A 397 -32.84 -12.85 93.31
C PHE A 397 -32.94 -14.03 92.31
N PRO A 398 -31.86 -14.75 91.96
CA PRO A 398 -31.94 -15.94 91.11
C PRO A 398 -32.71 -17.10 91.76
N HIS A 399 -32.72 -17.25 93.10
CA HIS A 399 -33.45 -18.34 93.75
C HIS A 399 -34.96 -18.09 93.85
N ILE A 400 -35.36 -16.82 93.98
CA ILE A 400 -36.77 -16.42 94.08
C ILE A 400 -37.41 -16.27 92.70
N PHE A 401 -36.65 -15.81 91.70
CA PHE A 401 -37.16 -15.48 90.36
C PHE A 401 -36.55 -16.31 89.22
N GLY A 402 -35.43 -16.99 89.44
CA GLY A 402 -34.67 -17.74 88.44
C GLY A 402 -34.79 -19.25 88.58
N LYS A 403 -36.02 -19.77 88.74
CA LYS A 403 -36.28 -21.16 88.36
C LYS A 403 -36.73 -21.20 86.91
N GLU A 404 -35.86 -21.69 86.04
CA GLU A 404 -36.24 -22.29 84.77
C GLU A 404 -37.35 -23.32 85.06
N GLU A 405 -38.50 -23.13 84.42
CA GLU A 405 -39.46 -24.20 84.27
C GLU A 405 -38.76 -25.32 83.51
N VAL A 406 -38.36 -26.37 84.25
CA VAL A 406 -38.12 -27.68 83.64
C VAL A 406 -39.45 -28.11 83.05
N ALA A 407 -39.64 -27.80 81.76
CA ALA A 407 -40.77 -28.23 80.98
C ALA A 407 -40.84 -29.75 81.02
N VAL A 408 -41.84 -30.25 81.75
CA VAL A 408 -42.22 -31.67 81.70
C VAL A 408 -42.70 -31.95 80.27
N SER A 409 -42.00 -32.88 79.64
CA SER A 409 -42.18 -33.37 78.28
C SER A 409 -43.60 -33.85 78.00
N GLN A 410 -44.21 -33.38 76.91
CA GLN A 410 -45.05 -34.20 76.02
C GLN A 410 -44.82 -33.78 74.56
N GLU A 411 -44.76 -34.79 73.71
CA GLU A 411 -44.21 -34.87 72.36
C GLU A 411 -44.88 -33.95 71.32
N THR A 412 -44.11 -33.46 70.33
CA THR A 412 -44.33 -33.70 68.88
C THR A 412 -43.27 -33.00 68.01
N THR A 413 -42.46 -33.83 67.33
CA THR A 413 -41.85 -33.69 65.98
C THR A 413 -41.47 -32.30 65.41
N PRO A 414 -40.17 -32.07 65.06
CA PRO A 414 -39.75 -30.90 64.31
C PRO A 414 -40.00 -31.07 62.81
N THR A 415 -40.86 -30.22 62.24
CA THR A 415 -40.92 -29.94 60.79
C THR A 415 -39.74 -29.07 60.39
N SER A 416 -38.84 -29.68 59.61
CA SER A 416 -38.25 -29.19 58.36
C SER A 416 -37.97 -27.67 58.22
N ASN A 417 -36.69 -27.31 58.28
CA ASN A 417 -36.10 -26.32 57.38
C ASN A 417 -35.00 -27.00 56.54
N ALA A 418 -35.43 -27.61 55.45
CA ALA A 418 -34.75 -27.63 54.15
C ALA A 418 -34.31 -26.19 53.77
N ASN A 419 -33.21 -25.88 53.08
CA ASN A 419 -32.18 -26.65 52.38
C ASN A 419 -30.99 -25.70 52.13
N SER A 420 -29.76 -26.20 52.21
CA SER A 420 -28.74 -25.98 51.17
C SER A 420 -27.61 -26.99 51.36
N ASP A 421 -27.81 -28.23 50.90
CA ASP A 421 -26.72 -29.13 50.52
C ASP A 421 -27.30 -30.16 49.53
N LEU A 422 -27.19 -29.83 48.25
CA LEU A 422 -27.58 -30.68 47.13
C LEU A 422 -26.33 -31.41 46.61
N VAL A 423 -26.15 -32.67 47.04
CA VAL A 423 -25.38 -33.67 46.29
C VAL A 423 -26.07 -35.05 46.42
N ASN A 424 -26.64 -35.49 45.29
CA ASN A 424 -26.95 -36.86 44.84
C ASN A 424 -27.64 -37.88 45.80
N VAL A 425 -28.78 -38.42 45.34
CA VAL A 425 -29.01 -39.83 44.91
C VAL A 425 -30.51 -40.01 44.58
N PRO A 426 -30.91 -40.87 43.60
CA PRO A 426 -32.21 -40.81 42.91
C PRO A 426 -33.25 -41.86 43.37
N LEU A 427 -34.48 -41.75 42.81
CA LEU A 427 -35.69 -42.62 42.95
C LEU A 427 -36.50 -42.42 44.27
N ASN A 428 -37.84 -42.44 44.31
CA ASN A 428 -38.81 -43.25 43.56
C ASN A 428 -40.21 -42.58 43.60
N THR A 429 -40.80 -42.31 42.44
CA THR A 429 -42.08 -41.61 42.20
C THR A 429 -43.35 -42.45 42.38
N ASN A 430 -43.32 -43.56 43.14
CA ASN A 430 -44.42 -44.54 43.15
C ASN A 430 -45.21 -44.72 44.47
N LEU A 431 -44.82 -44.15 45.60
CA LEU A 431 -45.55 -44.35 46.88
C LEU A 431 -46.57 -43.26 47.20
N VAL A 432 -46.29 -42.00 46.87
CA VAL A 432 -47.21 -40.87 47.10
C VAL A 432 -48.38 -40.91 46.11
N THR A 433 -48.14 -41.35 44.88
CA THR A 433 -49.18 -41.56 43.86
C THR A 433 -50.17 -42.67 44.27
N GLN A 434 -49.71 -43.70 44.99
CA GLN A 434 -50.59 -44.78 45.48
C GLN A 434 -51.42 -44.37 46.70
N ALA A 435 -50.89 -43.55 47.61
CA ALA A 435 -51.66 -43.07 48.78
C ALA A 435 -52.73 -42.04 48.39
N ILE A 436 -52.44 -41.17 47.41
CA ILE A 436 -53.42 -40.20 46.90
C ILE A 436 -54.53 -40.90 46.10
N GLN A 437 -54.22 -41.97 45.37
CA GLN A 437 -55.24 -42.74 44.64
C GLN A 437 -56.21 -43.45 45.59
N VAL A 438 -55.73 -44.04 46.70
CA VAL A 438 -56.59 -44.69 47.71
C VAL A 438 -57.51 -43.68 48.41
N LEU A 439 -57.05 -42.45 48.66
CA LEU A 439 -57.87 -41.39 49.27
C LEU A 439 -58.89 -40.79 48.29
N ILE A 440 -58.55 -40.70 46.99
CA ILE A 440 -59.49 -40.27 45.95
C ILE A 440 -60.58 -41.34 45.71
N ASP A 441 -60.22 -42.63 45.76
CA ASP A 441 -61.17 -43.72 45.57
C ASP A 441 -62.08 -43.91 46.80
N ALA A 442 -61.59 -43.65 48.02
CA ALA A 442 -62.41 -43.63 49.23
C ALA A 442 -63.40 -42.44 49.28
N ALA A 443 -63.00 -41.28 48.72
CA ALA A 443 -63.85 -40.08 48.64
C ALA A 443 -64.90 -40.15 47.51
N LYS A 444 -64.68 -40.95 46.47
CA LYS A 444 -65.69 -41.18 45.41
C LYS A 444 -66.78 -42.18 45.81
N ASN A 445 -66.49 -43.12 46.72
CA ASN A 445 -67.46 -44.12 47.18
C ASN A 445 -68.33 -43.70 48.39
N THR A 446 -68.17 -42.50 48.93
CA THR A 446 -69.00 -41.99 50.05
C THR A 446 -70.01 -40.90 49.63
N LYS A 447 -70.14 -40.62 48.32
CA LYS A 447 -71.24 -39.83 47.75
C LYS A 447 -72.27 -40.66 46.97
N THR A 448 -72.31 -41.96 47.20
CA THR A 448 -73.39 -42.85 46.73
C THR A 448 -73.74 -43.86 47.81
N GLN A 449 -74.37 -43.35 48.88
CA GLN A 449 -75.49 -43.99 49.55
C GLN A 449 -76.28 -42.96 50.36
#